data_AF-A0A518LLU4-F1
#
_entry.id   AF-A0A518LLU4-F1
#
_cell.length_a   1.000
_cell.length_b   1.000
_cell.length_c   1.000
_cell.angle_alpha   90.00
_cell.angle_beta   90.00
_cell.angle_gamma   90.00
#
_symmetry.space_group_name_H-M   'P 1'
#
loop_
_entity.id
_entity.type
_entity.pdbx_description
1 polymer ?
#
loop_
_entity_poly.entity_id
_entity_poly.type
_entity_poly.pdbx_seq_one_letter_code
_entity_poly.pdbx_strand_id
1 'polypeptide(L)'
;MSSIDHNATVQIARPIPPPIIRPSTGPWLGPPVRLRAALRATWALVGIACGGVLTVATVLKPDARGYGTHEALGMEPCGFVFMAGLPCPTCGMTTSFAYLMHGQPLASLKAQPAGFLLCIVTVVLMVASLIAAMRGEIVTINWERVGAVRLSLTVGFVLVGGWAIKLAMGFATGAYPLR
;
A
#
# COMPACT_ATOMS: atom_id res chain seq x y z
N MET A 1 24.27 -33.60 63.31
CA MET A 1 23.35 -32.45 63.33
C MET A 1 23.76 -31.51 62.19
N SER A 2 23.09 -31.62 61.04
CA SER A 2 23.30 -30.73 59.89
C SER A 2 22.11 -29.78 59.82
N SER A 3 22.37 -28.48 60.00
CA SER A 3 21.36 -27.42 59.87
C SER A 3 21.00 -27.27 58.39
N ILE A 4 19.74 -27.48 58.02
CA ILE A 4 19.23 -27.21 56.67
C ILE A 4 18.75 -25.76 56.67
N ASP A 5 19.45 -24.89 55.96
CA ASP A 5 19.09 -23.48 55.80
C ASP A 5 17.76 -23.36 55.02
N HIS A 6 16.69 -22.99 55.72
CA HIS A 6 15.33 -22.81 55.16
C HIS A 6 15.11 -21.46 54.46
N ASN A 7 16.17 -20.71 54.14
CA ASN A 7 16.05 -19.35 53.63
C ASN A 7 16.05 -19.28 52.09
N ALA A 8 15.26 -20.14 51.45
CA ALA A 8 14.95 -20.00 50.03
C ALA A 8 14.02 -18.79 49.86
N THR A 9 14.59 -17.62 49.59
CA THR A 9 13.84 -16.41 49.21
C THR A 9 12.97 -16.71 47.99
N VAL A 10 11.68 -16.92 48.22
CA VAL A 10 10.66 -16.96 47.18
C VAL A 10 10.69 -15.60 46.47
N GLN A 11 11.30 -15.54 45.30
CA GLN A 11 11.20 -14.37 44.44
C GLN A 11 9.75 -14.27 43.96
N ILE A 12 8.97 -13.43 44.65
CA ILE A 12 7.63 -13.07 44.24
C ILE A 12 7.75 -12.46 42.84
N ALA A 13 7.30 -13.20 41.84
CA ALA A 13 7.29 -12.74 40.46
C ALA A 13 6.58 -11.38 40.41
N ARG A 14 7.22 -10.38 39.79
CA ARG A 14 6.64 -9.04 39.68
C ARG A 14 5.27 -9.16 39.00
N PRO A 15 4.22 -8.50 39.52
CA PRO A 15 2.92 -8.51 38.88
C PRO A 15 3.08 -8.06 37.42
N ILE A 16 2.63 -8.90 36.48
CA ILE A 16 2.56 -8.50 35.09
C ILE A 16 1.56 -7.34 35.04
N PRO A 17 1.94 -6.14 34.57
CA PRO A 17 0.99 -5.05 34.45
C PRO A 17 -0.16 -5.51 33.55
N PRO A 18 -1.42 -5.19 33.91
CA PRO A 18 -2.56 -5.59 33.09
C PRO A 18 -2.37 -5.06 31.67
N PRO A 19 -2.79 -5.80 30.64
CA PRO A 19 -2.72 -5.32 29.27
C PRO A 19 -3.46 -3.98 29.20
N ILE A 20 -2.79 -2.94 28.72
CA ILE A 20 -3.39 -1.62 28.54
C ILE A 20 -4.41 -1.74 27.40
N ILE A 21 -5.69 -1.91 27.74
CA ILE A 21 -6.78 -1.91 26.77
C ILE A 21 -7.03 -0.45 26.39
N ARG A 22 -6.47 0.01 25.26
CA ARG A 22 -6.78 1.35 24.73
C ARG A 22 -8.22 1.34 24.18
N PRO A 23 -9.09 2.28 24.60
CA PRO A 23 -10.44 2.36 24.09
C PRO A 23 -10.45 2.61 22.57
N SER A 24 -11.28 1.84 21.84
CA SER A 24 -11.34 1.84 20.37
C SER A 24 -12.05 3.05 19.75
N THR A 25 -12.49 4.01 20.57
CA THR A 25 -13.35 5.15 20.21
C THR A 25 -12.59 6.45 19.90
N GLY A 26 -11.27 6.42 19.79
CA GLY A 26 -10.46 7.59 19.43
C GLY A 26 -10.47 7.96 17.93
N PRO A 27 -10.05 9.18 17.56
CA PRO A 27 -9.93 9.60 16.16
C PRO A 27 -8.96 8.72 15.35
N TRP A 28 -9.17 8.60 14.04
CA TRP A 28 -8.31 7.82 13.12
C TRP A 28 -6.90 8.43 12.97
N LEU A 29 -6.82 9.75 13.09
CA LEU A 29 -5.59 10.53 13.08
C LEU A 29 -5.17 10.85 14.52
N GLY A 30 -3.90 10.61 14.83
CA GLY A 30 -3.28 10.95 16.11
C GLY A 30 -2.75 12.38 16.12
N PRO A 31 -2.22 12.85 17.26
CA PRO A 31 -1.67 14.19 17.40
C PRO A 31 -0.48 14.41 16.45
N PRO A 32 -0.24 15.66 16.00
CA PRO A 32 0.96 16.00 15.26
C PRO A 32 2.19 15.80 16.15
N VAL A 33 3.22 15.13 15.61
CA VAL A 33 4.48 14.88 16.30
C VAL A 33 5.60 15.59 15.56
N ARG A 34 6.47 16.27 16.31
CA ARG A 34 7.66 16.94 15.76
C ARG A 34 8.71 15.91 15.33
N LEU A 35 9.20 16.06 14.11
CA LEU A 35 10.18 15.18 13.50
C LEU A 35 11.60 15.63 13.84
N ARG A 36 12.43 14.68 14.25
CA ARG A 36 13.89 14.86 14.34
C ARG A 36 14.46 15.07 12.93
N ALA A 37 15.61 15.74 12.82
CA ALA A 37 16.25 16.02 11.53
C ALA A 37 16.44 14.76 10.66
N ALA A 38 16.89 13.65 11.26
CA ALA A 38 17.03 12.37 10.57
C ALA A 38 15.70 11.85 9.99
N LEU A 39 14.60 11.95 10.74
CA LEU A 39 13.28 11.54 10.26
C LEU A 39 12.76 12.46 9.15
N ARG A 40 13.06 13.76 9.21
CA ARG A 40 12.73 14.68 8.11
C ARG A 40 13.42 14.28 6.82
N ALA A 41 14.69 13.88 6.88
CA ALA A 41 15.42 13.36 5.72
C ALA A 41 14.77 12.06 5.20
N THR A 42 14.37 11.14 6.07
CA THR A 42 13.63 9.94 5.68
C THR A 42 12.33 10.28 4.95
N TRP A 43 11.53 11.21 5.47
CA TRP A 43 10.29 11.65 4.81
C TRP A 43 10.56 12.36 3.48
N ALA A 44 11.63 13.15 3.38
CA ALA A 44 12.03 13.74 2.11
C ALA A 44 12.38 12.67 1.06
N LEU A 45 13.12 11.62 1.44
CA LEU A 45 13.44 10.50 0.56
C LEU A 45 12.19 9.74 0.11
N VAL A 46 11.22 9.51 1.00
CA VAL A 46 9.92 8.92 0.64
C VAL A 46 9.20 9.78 -0.40
N GLY A 47 9.15 11.10 -0.18
CA GLY A 47 8.53 12.03 -1.13
C GLY A 47 9.20 12.02 -2.49
N ILE A 48 10.53 12.02 -2.52
CA ILE A 48 11.31 11.92 -3.76
C ILE A 48 11.05 10.59 -4.48
N ALA A 49 11.01 9.47 -3.75
CA ALA A 49 10.73 8.16 -4.33
C ALA A 49 9.32 8.09 -4.94
N CYS A 50 8.29 8.54 -4.21
CA CYS A 50 6.92 8.61 -4.73
C CYS A 50 6.83 9.55 -5.94
N GLY A 51 7.47 10.72 -5.87
CA GLY A 51 7.55 11.66 -6.99
C GLY A 51 8.22 11.05 -8.21
N GLY A 52 9.30 10.27 -8.02
CA GLY A 52 9.96 9.54 -9.10
C GLY A 52 9.03 8.54 -9.79
N VAL A 53 8.30 7.72 -9.02
CA VAL A 53 7.32 6.77 -9.56
C VAL A 53 6.21 7.47 -10.35
N LEU A 54 5.65 8.55 -9.80
CA LEU A 54 4.61 9.34 -10.47
C LEU A 54 5.13 10.04 -11.72
N THR A 55 6.39 10.51 -11.70
CA THR A 55 7.05 11.09 -12.87
C THR A 55 7.22 10.05 -13.97
N VAL A 56 7.71 8.85 -13.64
CA VAL A 56 7.78 7.75 -14.61
C VAL A 56 6.40 7.44 -15.20
N ALA A 57 5.35 7.43 -14.38
CA ALA A 57 3.98 7.23 -14.85
C ALA A 57 3.47 8.34 -15.78
N THR A 58 3.92 9.60 -15.61
CA THR A 58 3.60 10.69 -16.57
C THR A 58 4.31 10.54 -17.92
N VAL A 59 5.50 9.93 -17.93
CA VAL A 59 6.29 9.73 -19.16
C VAL A 59 5.82 8.49 -19.93
N LEU A 60 5.37 7.47 -19.21
CA LEU A 60 4.87 6.24 -19.82
C LEU A 60 3.56 6.47 -20.57
N LYS A 61 3.53 6.10 -21.85
CA LYS A 61 2.28 6.09 -22.62
C LYS A 61 1.39 4.94 -22.12
N PRO A 62 0.15 5.21 -21.66
CA PRO A 62 -0.75 4.15 -21.23
C PRO A 62 -1.12 3.27 -22.43
N ASP A 63 -1.17 1.96 -22.20
CA ASP A 63 -1.51 0.98 -23.23
C ASP A 63 -3.04 0.77 -23.27
N ALA A 64 -3.61 0.84 -24.47
CA ALA A 64 -5.06 0.65 -24.71
C ALA A 64 -5.58 -0.73 -24.31
N ARG A 65 -4.69 -1.74 -24.24
CA ARG A 65 -5.02 -3.09 -23.73
C ARG A 65 -5.34 -3.08 -22.23
N GLY A 66 -4.98 -2.03 -21.50
CA GLY A 66 -5.19 -1.94 -20.04
C GLY A 66 -4.21 -2.80 -19.23
N TYR A 67 -3.11 -3.25 -19.84
CA TYR A 67 -1.96 -3.94 -19.24
C TYR A 67 -0.73 -3.80 -20.16
N GLY A 68 0.45 -4.25 -19.71
CA GLY A 68 1.65 -4.28 -20.57
C GLY A 68 2.51 -3.01 -20.54
N THR A 69 2.06 -1.92 -19.91
CA THR A 69 2.87 -0.68 -19.81
C THR A 69 4.19 -0.89 -19.04
N HIS A 70 4.33 -1.97 -18.28
CA HIS A 70 5.58 -2.35 -17.65
C HIS A 70 6.64 -2.83 -18.66
N GLU A 71 6.25 -3.29 -19.85
CA GLU A 71 7.17 -3.70 -20.93
C GLU A 71 7.99 -2.50 -21.46
N ALA A 72 7.39 -1.30 -21.45
CA ALA A 72 8.09 -0.06 -21.77
C ALA A 72 9.18 0.31 -20.75
N LEU A 73 9.19 -0.33 -19.57
CA LEU A 73 10.26 -0.22 -18.57
C LEU A 73 11.36 -1.27 -18.76
N GLY A 74 11.31 -2.07 -19.84
CA GLY A 74 12.26 -3.15 -20.13
C GLY A 74 11.96 -4.45 -19.38
N MET A 75 10.77 -4.58 -18.79
CA MET A 75 10.34 -5.81 -18.13
C MET A 75 9.76 -6.80 -19.16
N GLU A 76 9.89 -8.10 -18.88
CA GLU A 76 9.31 -9.13 -19.75
C GLU A 76 7.77 -9.10 -19.74
N PRO A 77 7.12 -9.61 -20.80
CA PRO A 77 5.67 -9.81 -20.81
C PRO A 77 5.22 -10.65 -19.62
N CYS A 78 4.01 -10.39 -19.12
CA CYS A 78 3.51 -11.13 -17.96
C CYS A 78 3.39 -12.62 -18.29
N GLY A 79 4.15 -13.46 -17.57
CA GLY A 79 4.13 -14.92 -17.77
C GLY A 79 2.74 -15.54 -17.59
N PHE A 80 1.86 -14.95 -16.77
CA PHE A 80 0.48 -15.43 -16.62
C PHE A 80 -0.36 -15.18 -17.87
N VAL A 81 -0.15 -14.04 -18.55
CA VAL A 81 -0.77 -13.77 -19.85
C VAL A 81 -0.22 -14.73 -20.90
N PHE A 82 1.09 -14.93 -20.92
CA PHE A 82 1.74 -15.84 -21.87
C PHE A 82 1.31 -17.31 -21.69
N MET A 83 1.20 -17.79 -20.44
CA MET A 83 0.91 -19.19 -20.14
C MET A 83 -0.59 -19.52 -20.09
N ALA A 84 -1.40 -18.62 -19.51
CA ALA A 84 -2.83 -18.87 -19.27
C ALA A 84 -3.76 -18.03 -20.16
N GLY A 85 -3.23 -17.10 -20.97
CA GLY A 85 -4.04 -16.19 -21.78
C GLY A 85 -4.91 -15.24 -20.96
N LEU A 86 -4.59 -15.04 -19.68
CA LEU A 86 -5.39 -14.26 -18.74
C LEU A 86 -4.50 -13.25 -18.01
N PRO A 87 -5.03 -12.06 -17.63
CA PRO A 87 -4.28 -11.13 -16.81
C PRO A 87 -4.21 -11.62 -15.37
N CYS A 88 -3.05 -11.50 -14.72
CA CYS A 88 -2.90 -11.77 -13.28
C CYS A 88 -3.52 -10.63 -12.43
N PRO A 89 -3.73 -10.80 -11.10
CA PRO A 89 -4.32 -9.75 -10.26
C PRO A 89 -3.51 -8.45 -10.23
N THR A 90 -2.23 -8.49 -10.57
CA THR A 90 -1.35 -7.31 -10.63
C THR A 90 -1.17 -6.75 -12.05
N CYS A 91 -1.70 -7.42 -13.08
CA CYS A 91 -1.60 -6.97 -14.47
C CYS A 91 -2.39 -5.66 -14.68
N GLY A 92 -1.69 -4.63 -15.14
CA GLY A 92 -2.27 -3.31 -15.44
C GLY A 92 -2.16 -2.29 -14.33
N MET A 93 -1.43 -2.55 -13.24
CA MET A 93 -1.17 -1.52 -12.22
C MET A 93 -0.38 -0.33 -12.78
N THR A 94 0.70 -0.58 -13.52
CA THR A 94 1.50 0.49 -14.16
C THR A 94 0.70 1.25 -15.22
N THR A 95 -0.13 0.53 -15.98
CA THR A 95 -1.07 1.14 -16.95
C THR A 95 -2.10 2.02 -16.25
N SER A 96 -2.64 1.58 -15.11
CA SER A 96 -3.56 2.35 -14.30
C SER A 96 -2.93 3.63 -13.75
N PHE A 97 -1.66 3.57 -13.31
CA PHE A 97 -0.87 4.75 -12.92
C PHE A 97 -0.69 5.72 -14.09
N ALA A 98 -0.29 5.22 -15.26
CA ALA A 98 -0.11 6.04 -16.45
C ALA A 98 -1.42 6.76 -16.85
N TYR A 99 -2.55 6.03 -16.88
CA TYR A 99 -3.86 6.64 -17.17
C TYR A 99 -4.24 7.73 -16.16
N LEU A 100 -4.01 7.50 -14.86
CA LEU A 100 -4.37 8.49 -13.85
C LEU A 100 -3.52 9.74 -13.96
N MET A 101 -2.20 9.58 -14.19
CA MET A 101 -1.29 10.70 -14.40
C MET A 101 -1.53 11.46 -15.71
N HIS A 102 -2.16 10.83 -16.70
CA HIS A 102 -2.65 11.47 -17.93
C HIS A 102 -4.06 12.08 -17.80
N GLY A 103 -4.64 12.12 -16.58
CA GLY A 103 -5.96 12.72 -16.35
C GLY A 103 -7.13 11.87 -16.82
N GLN A 104 -6.95 10.56 -16.99
CA GLN A 104 -7.98 9.62 -17.46
C GLN A 104 -8.41 8.65 -16.35
N PRO A 105 -9.14 9.12 -15.31
CA PRO A 105 -9.46 8.31 -14.13
C PRO A 105 -10.36 7.11 -14.46
N LEU A 106 -11.30 7.25 -15.40
CA LEU A 106 -12.19 6.16 -15.79
C LEU A 106 -11.42 5.04 -16.53
N ALA A 107 -10.45 5.39 -17.38
CA ALA A 107 -9.58 4.41 -18.03
C ALA A 107 -8.66 3.72 -17.01
N SER A 108 -8.16 4.47 -16.03
CA SER A 108 -7.35 3.95 -14.92
C SER A 108 -8.11 2.90 -14.08
N LEU A 109 -9.38 3.18 -13.73
CA LEU A 109 -10.26 2.24 -13.03
C LEU A 109 -10.56 1.00 -13.87
N LYS A 110 -10.81 1.15 -15.18
CA LYS A 110 -11.03 0.01 -16.09
C LYS A 110 -9.77 -0.86 -16.23
N ALA A 111 -8.59 -0.25 -16.24
CA ALA A 111 -7.33 -0.98 -16.35
C ALA A 111 -7.07 -1.86 -15.13
N GLN A 112 -7.17 -1.28 -13.92
CA GLN A 112 -7.04 -2.01 -12.65
C GLN A 112 -7.51 -1.10 -11.47
N PRO A 113 -8.68 -1.35 -10.84
CA PRO A 113 -9.15 -0.53 -9.70
C PRO A 113 -8.17 -0.46 -8.53
N ALA A 114 -7.45 -1.54 -8.25
CA ALA A 114 -6.43 -1.56 -7.20
C ALA A 114 -5.25 -0.62 -7.51
N GLY A 115 -4.87 -0.52 -8.79
CA GLY A 115 -3.81 0.37 -9.28
C GLY A 115 -4.22 1.84 -9.18
N PHE A 116 -5.47 2.16 -9.47
CA PHE A 116 -6.04 3.49 -9.33
C PHE A 116 -5.95 3.97 -7.86
N LEU A 117 -6.42 3.14 -6.93
CA LEU A 117 -6.36 3.45 -5.50
C LEU A 117 -4.92 3.58 -5.00
N LEU A 118 -4.03 2.68 -5.43
CA LEU A 118 -2.62 2.74 -5.08
C LEU A 118 -1.95 4.02 -5.62
N CYS A 119 -2.31 4.47 -6.82
CA CYS A 119 -1.80 5.72 -7.39
C CYS A 119 -2.25 6.93 -6.57
N ILE A 120 -3.52 6.99 -6.16
CA ILE A 120 -4.03 8.05 -5.26
C ILE A 120 -3.26 8.06 -3.94
N VAL A 121 -3.11 6.88 -3.31
CA VAL A 121 -2.34 6.75 -2.06
C VAL A 121 -0.90 7.23 -2.25
N THR A 122 -0.29 6.94 -3.40
CA THR A 122 1.07 7.39 -3.73
C THR A 122 1.15 8.92 -3.86
N VAL A 123 0.18 9.55 -4.50
CA VAL A 123 0.09 11.02 -4.59
C VAL A 123 -0.09 11.64 -3.20
N VAL A 124 -1.02 11.12 -2.40
CA VAL A 124 -1.25 11.60 -1.02
C VAL A 124 0.01 11.43 -0.17
N LEU A 125 0.69 10.28 -0.27
CA LEU A 125 1.92 10.00 0.45
C LEU A 125 3.05 10.93 0.02
N MET A 126 3.19 11.22 -1.28
CA MET A 126 4.15 12.20 -1.79
C MET A 126 3.90 13.59 -1.18
N VAL A 127 2.65 14.07 -1.22
CA VAL A 127 2.32 15.40 -0.69
C VAL A 127 2.51 15.44 0.84
N ALA A 128 2.03 14.44 1.56
CA ALA A 128 2.15 14.36 3.01
C ALA A 128 3.62 14.29 3.46
N SER A 129 4.45 13.51 2.76
CA SER A 129 5.87 13.36 3.08
C SER A 129 6.67 14.64 2.81
N LEU A 130 6.37 15.36 1.72
CA LEU A 130 6.96 16.67 1.44
C LEU A 130 6.55 17.71 2.49
N ILE A 131 5.26 17.76 2.86
CA ILE A 131 4.77 18.66 3.92
C ILE A 131 5.45 18.32 5.25
N ALA A 132 5.58 17.04 5.60
CA ALA A 132 6.24 16.61 6.82
C ALA A 132 7.74 16.97 6.84
N ALA A 133 8.43 16.83 5.71
CA ALA A 133 9.83 17.25 5.57
C ALA A 133 10.00 18.77 5.73
N MET A 134 9.10 19.56 5.12
CA MET A 134 9.12 21.04 5.18
C MET A 134 8.73 21.58 6.56
N ARG A 135 7.56 21.18 7.09
CA ARG A 135 7.03 21.66 8.37
C ARG A 135 7.75 21.06 9.58
N GLY A 136 8.39 19.91 9.41
CA GLY A 136 9.02 19.18 10.52
C GLY A 136 8.01 18.57 11.49
N GLU A 137 6.76 18.39 11.05
CA GLU A 137 5.67 17.81 11.84
C GLU A 137 4.91 16.80 10.99
N ILE A 138 4.51 15.67 11.59
CA ILE A 138 3.69 14.65 10.92
C ILE A 138 2.47 14.30 11.75
N VAL A 139 1.33 14.12 11.09
CA VAL A 139 0.12 13.55 11.69
C VAL A 139 0.30 12.04 11.77
N THR A 140 0.25 11.48 12.97
CA THR A 140 0.39 10.04 13.17
C THR A 140 -0.90 9.31 12.78
N ILE A 141 -0.78 8.11 12.21
CA ILE A 141 -1.94 7.23 11.94
C ILE A 141 -2.06 6.26 13.10
N ASN A 142 -3.27 6.09 13.63
CA ASN A 142 -3.51 5.10 14.67
C ASN A 142 -3.52 3.68 14.07
N TRP A 143 -2.34 3.05 14.02
CA TRP A 143 -2.17 1.71 13.45
C TRP A 143 -2.94 0.61 14.20
N GLU A 144 -3.22 0.79 15.50
CA GLU A 144 -4.07 -0.13 16.27
C GLU A 144 -5.51 -0.11 15.72
N ARG A 145 -5.98 1.05 15.25
CA ARG A 145 -7.34 1.22 14.68
C ARG A 145 -7.43 0.90 13.19
N VAL A 146 -6.37 1.16 12.41
CA VAL A 146 -6.32 0.63 11.05
C VAL A 146 -6.29 -0.90 11.11
N GLY A 147 -5.48 -1.47 12.02
CA GLY A 147 -5.34 -2.89 12.27
C GLY A 147 -4.78 -3.62 11.05
N ALA A 148 -3.60 -4.21 11.17
CA ALA A 148 -2.93 -4.89 10.04
C ALA A 148 -3.87 -5.89 9.32
N VAL A 149 -4.68 -6.64 10.08
CA VAL A 149 -5.66 -7.59 9.52
C VAL A 149 -6.73 -6.88 8.69
N ARG A 150 -7.37 -5.82 9.22
CA ARG A 150 -8.41 -5.08 8.47
C ARG A 150 -7.84 -4.45 7.22
N LEU A 151 -6.66 -3.82 7.31
CA LEU A 151 -5.98 -3.24 6.16
C LEU A 151 -5.68 -4.31 5.11
N SER A 152 -5.10 -5.44 5.51
CA SER A 152 -4.81 -6.56 4.60
C SER A 152 -6.08 -7.13 3.96
N LEU A 153 -7.17 -7.25 4.71
CA LEU A 153 -8.47 -7.69 4.17
C LEU A 153 -9.04 -6.68 3.17
N THR A 154 -8.96 -5.38 3.47
CA THR A 154 -9.41 -4.32 2.55
C THR A 154 -8.58 -4.30 1.27
N VAL A 155 -7.25 -4.36 1.38
CA VAL A 155 -6.34 -4.41 0.23
C VAL A 155 -6.59 -5.68 -0.59
N GLY A 156 -6.72 -6.84 0.06
CA GLY A 156 -7.02 -8.11 -0.59
C GLY A 156 -8.37 -8.08 -1.31
N PHE A 157 -9.41 -7.55 -0.67
CA PHE A 157 -10.74 -7.39 -1.27
C PHE A 157 -10.71 -6.47 -2.49
N VAL A 158 -9.99 -5.34 -2.42
CA VAL A 158 -9.82 -4.41 -3.55
C VAL A 158 -9.05 -5.05 -4.70
N LEU A 159 -7.96 -5.78 -4.39
CA LEU A 159 -7.12 -6.43 -5.38
C LEU A 159 -7.87 -7.55 -6.11
N VAL A 160 -8.49 -8.45 -5.34
CA VAL A 160 -9.22 -9.61 -5.87
C VAL A 160 -10.53 -9.16 -6.52
N GLY A 161 -11.25 -8.22 -5.92
CA GLY A 161 -12.48 -7.65 -6.47
C GLY A 161 -12.22 -6.90 -7.77
N GLY A 162 -11.18 -6.05 -7.82
CA GLY A 162 -10.77 -5.36 -9.04
C GLY A 162 -10.36 -6.32 -10.15
N TRP A 163 -9.64 -7.40 -9.81
CA TRP A 163 -9.30 -8.46 -10.74
C TRP A 163 -10.53 -9.23 -11.24
N ALA A 164 -11.47 -9.59 -10.35
CA ALA A 164 -12.70 -10.27 -10.71
C ALA A 164 -13.55 -9.43 -11.68
N ILE A 165 -13.65 -8.12 -11.45
CA ILE A 165 -14.33 -7.18 -12.35
C ILE A 165 -13.64 -7.17 -13.73
N LYS A 166 -12.30 -7.10 -13.76
CA LYS A 166 -11.51 -7.13 -15.01
C LYS A 166 -11.69 -8.44 -15.79
N LEU A 167 -11.75 -9.56 -15.08
CA LEU A 167 -12.04 -10.87 -15.68
C LEU A 167 -13.46 -10.90 -16.26
N ALA A 168 -14.46 -10.52 -15.45
CA ALA A 168 -15.85 -10.49 -15.87
C ALA A 168 -16.06 -9.59 -17.11
N MET A 169 -15.43 -8.41 -17.13
CA MET A 169 -15.49 -7.50 -18.28
C MET A 169 -14.89 -8.11 -19.54
N GLY A 170 -13.69 -8.70 -19.47
CA GLY A 170 -13.07 -9.26 -20.68
C GLY A 170 -13.72 -10.57 -21.15
N PHE A 171 -14.37 -11.33 -20.28
CA PHE A 171 -15.25 -12.43 -20.71
C PHE A 171 -16.54 -11.90 -21.35
N ALA A 172 -17.16 -10.86 -20.78
CA ALA A 172 -18.37 -10.26 -21.33
C ALA A 172 -18.15 -9.60 -22.70
N THR A 173 -16.95 -9.07 -22.97
CA THR A 173 -16.60 -8.50 -24.28
C THR A 173 -16.01 -9.52 -25.25
N GLY A 174 -15.80 -10.78 -24.83
CA GLY A 174 -15.14 -11.81 -25.64
C GLY A 174 -13.65 -11.53 -25.91
N ALA A 175 -13.03 -10.64 -25.13
CA ALA A 175 -11.62 -10.27 -25.26
C ALA A 175 -10.66 -11.34 -24.69
N TYR A 176 -11.17 -12.29 -23.89
CA TYR A 176 -10.40 -13.41 -23.36
C TYR A 176 -10.67 -14.72 -24.11
N PRO A 177 -9.63 -15.57 -24.29
CA PRO A 177 -8.26 -15.41 -23.82
C PRO A 177 -7.49 -14.31 -24.59
N LEU A 178 -6.62 -13.59 -23.88
CA LEU A 178 -5.63 -12.68 -24.46
C LEU A 178 -4.70 -13.54 -25.33
N ARG A 179 -4.88 -13.50 -26.64
CA ARG A 179 -4.03 -14.15 -27.65
C ARG A 179 -3.11 -13.14 -28.30
#